data_AF-A0A929LAY2-F1
#
_entry.id   AF-A0A929LAY2-F1
#
_cell.length_a   1.000
_cell.length_b   1.000
_cell.length_c   1.000
_cell.angle_alpha   90.00
_cell.angle_beta   90.00
_cell.angle_gamma   90.00
#
_symmetry.space_group_name_H-M   'P 1'
#
loop_
_entity.id
_entity.type
_entity.pdbx_description
1 polymer ?
#
loop_
_entity_poly.entity_id
_entity_poly.type
_entity_poly.pdbx_seq_one_letter_code
_entity_poly.pdbx_strand_id
1 'polypeptide(L)'
;MAKVPARFWKPALDDVGATIRSMWSNLLNKARKRVLENEHLNDDQKQYCFWCLFSQWQISQVLTYKEPELPESLSKCKFDRRQLDNFLRRTIRKCKGAIPVNRRKRSFLIDAQQYSYRDTEEGTFVEISTMDFRKRISIPVKDKNHLKGSLRVVVDFDNSSAVINSLIMAKKKTRKKKNDRS
;
A
#
# COMPACT_ATOMS: atom_id res chain seq x y z
N MET A 1 24.61 -19.37 -1.16
CA MET A 1 23.53 -18.48 -0.66
C MET A 1 22.52 -19.33 0.11
N ALA A 2 22.26 -19.02 1.38
CA ALA A 2 21.24 -19.74 2.16
C ALA A 2 19.84 -19.50 1.55
N LYS A 3 19.13 -20.57 1.22
CA LYS A 3 17.78 -20.51 0.66
C LYS A 3 16.80 -20.07 1.75
N VAL A 4 16.17 -18.91 1.58
CA VAL A 4 15.13 -18.44 2.52
C VAL A 4 13.91 -19.37 2.41
N PRO A 5 13.42 -19.97 3.51
CA PRO A 5 12.24 -20.81 3.50
C PRO A 5 10.99 -20.05 3.03
N ALA A 6 10.09 -20.76 2.36
CA ALA A 6 8.84 -20.21 1.80
C ALA A 6 8.00 -19.45 2.83
N ARG A 7 7.97 -19.92 4.08
CA ARG A 7 7.25 -19.27 5.19
C ARG A 7 7.71 -17.84 5.47
N PHE A 8 8.95 -17.48 5.15
CA PHE A 8 9.47 -16.13 5.39
C PHE A 8 9.30 -15.23 4.16
N TRP A 9 9.66 -15.70 2.97
CA TRP A 9 9.66 -14.82 1.79
C TRP A 9 8.27 -14.61 1.19
N LYS A 10 7.35 -15.57 1.29
CA LYS A 10 5.99 -15.42 0.71
C LYS A 10 5.21 -14.28 1.39
N PRO A 11 5.05 -14.24 2.73
CA PRO A 11 4.34 -13.14 3.38
C PRO A 11 5.02 -11.79 3.15
N ALA A 12 6.35 -11.76 3.10
CA ALA A 12 7.10 -10.54 2.80
C ALA A 12 6.81 -10.03 1.38
N LEU A 13 6.74 -10.92 0.38
CA LEU A 13 6.43 -10.54 -0.99
C LEU A 13 4.99 -10.02 -1.12
N ASP A 14 4.04 -10.70 -0.47
CA ASP A 14 2.63 -10.28 -0.44
C ASP A 14 2.47 -8.89 0.21
N ASP A 15 3.18 -8.65 1.32
CA ASP A 15 3.18 -7.36 2.02
C ASP A 15 3.74 -6.23 1.15
N VAL A 16 4.85 -6.49 0.46
CA VAL A 16 5.45 -5.54 -0.49
C VAL A 16 4.48 -5.23 -1.62
N GLY A 17 3.86 -6.26 -2.21
CA GLY A 17 2.87 -6.08 -3.27
C GLY A 17 1.66 -5.26 -2.82
N ALA A 18 1.12 -5.54 -1.62
CA ALA A 18 0.01 -4.80 -1.04
C ALA A 18 0.38 -3.33 -0.75
N THR A 19 1.60 -3.11 -0.24
CA THR A 19 2.14 -1.77 0.02
C THR A 19 2.26 -0.96 -1.26
N ILE A 20 2.86 -1.53 -2.33
CA ILE A 20 3.00 -0.87 -3.63
C ILE A 20 1.63 -0.48 -4.20
N ARG A 21 0.65 -1.38 -4.18
CA ARG A 21 -0.72 -1.09 -4.64
C ARG A 21 -1.35 0.07 -3.87
N SER A 22 -1.20 0.06 -2.54
CA SER A 22 -1.75 1.10 -1.67
C SER A 22 -1.07 2.45 -1.92
N MET A 23 0.25 2.47 -2.09
CA MET A 23 1.00 3.68 -2.43
C MET A 23 0.53 4.30 -3.75
N TRP A 24 0.35 3.47 -4.80
CA TRP A 24 -0.18 3.95 -6.08
C TRP A 24 -1.60 4.49 -5.96
N SER A 25 -2.49 3.80 -5.24
CA SER A 25 -3.86 4.27 -5.01
C SER A 25 -3.88 5.63 -4.33
N ASN A 26 -3.11 5.78 -3.25
CA ASN A 26 -2.99 7.03 -2.51
C ASN A 26 -2.38 8.16 -3.36
N LEU A 27 -1.38 7.84 -4.17
CA LEU A 27 -0.74 8.78 -5.09
C LEU A 27 -1.73 9.30 -6.13
N LEU A 28 -2.49 8.41 -6.78
CA LEU A 28 -3.48 8.76 -7.78
C LEU A 28 -4.62 9.59 -7.17
N ASN A 29 -5.09 9.25 -5.97
CA ASN A 29 -6.11 10.04 -5.29
C ASN A 29 -5.64 11.47 -4.98
N LYS A 30 -4.40 11.63 -4.52
CA LYS A 30 -3.80 12.97 -4.31
C LYS A 30 -3.67 13.74 -5.63
N ALA A 31 -3.28 13.07 -6.71
CA ALA A 31 -3.17 13.70 -8.02
C ALA A 31 -4.54 14.14 -8.56
N ARG A 32 -5.57 13.29 -8.45
CA ARG A 32 -6.95 13.62 -8.84
C ARG A 32 -7.48 14.83 -8.08
N LYS A 33 -7.23 14.90 -6.77
CA LYS A 33 -7.58 16.06 -5.95
C LYS A 33 -6.94 17.35 -6.48
N ARG A 34 -5.64 17.31 -6.81
CA ARG A 34 -4.94 18.46 -7.42
C ARG A 34 -5.44 18.85 -8.80
N VAL A 35 -5.88 17.89 -9.61
CA VAL A 35 -6.51 18.17 -10.92
C VAL A 35 -7.83 18.89 -10.71
N LEU A 36 -8.65 18.41 -9.76
CA LEU A 36 -9.95 18.99 -9.44
C LEU A 36 -9.83 20.44 -8.96
N GLU A 37 -8.90 20.69 -8.04
CA GLU A 37 -8.64 22.00 -7.43
C GLU A 37 -7.95 23.00 -8.39
N ASN A 38 -7.49 22.57 -9.57
CA ASN A 38 -6.81 23.46 -10.51
C ASN A 38 -7.83 24.27 -11.35
N GLU A 39 -7.88 25.58 -11.11
CA GLU A 39 -8.76 26.52 -11.81
C GLU A 39 -8.29 26.84 -13.24
N HIS A 40 -7.01 26.63 -13.56
CA HIS A 40 -6.47 26.90 -14.89
C HIS A 40 -6.78 25.82 -15.93
N LEU A 41 -7.36 24.70 -15.48
CA LEU A 41 -7.80 23.62 -16.37
C LEU A 41 -9.29 23.77 -16.65
N ASN A 42 -9.66 23.76 -17.92
CA ASN A 42 -11.06 23.65 -18.34
C ASN A 42 -11.58 22.21 -18.14
N ASP A 43 -12.88 22.01 -18.36
CA ASP A 43 -13.53 20.73 -18.10
C ASP A 43 -13.01 19.60 -19.01
N ASP A 44 -12.78 19.87 -20.29
CA ASP A 44 -12.21 18.89 -21.23
C ASP A 44 -10.80 18.44 -20.80
N GLN A 45 -9.97 19.39 -20.38
CA GLN A 45 -8.62 19.12 -19.88
C GLN A 45 -8.65 18.33 -18.57
N LYS A 46 -9.58 18.66 -17.66
CA LYS A 46 -9.80 17.90 -16.43
C LYS A 46 -10.26 16.48 -16.73
N GLN A 47 -11.19 16.30 -17.67
CA GLN A 47 -11.68 14.99 -18.10
C GLN A 47 -10.55 14.12 -18.66
N TYR A 48 -9.68 14.70 -19.51
CA TYR A 48 -8.46 14.03 -19.99
C TYR A 48 -7.55 13.61 -18.82
N CYS A 49 -7.26 14.53 -17.90
CA CYS A 49 -6.41 14.24 -16.74
C CYS A 49 -6.99 13.12 -15.86
N PHE A 50 -8.30 13.12 -15.61
CA PHE A 50 -8.98 12.07 -14.85
C PHE A 50 -8.91 10.72 -15.56
N TRP A 51 -9.08 10.69 -16.89
CA TRP A 51 -8.93 9.49 -17.68
C TRP A 51 -7.51 8.92 -17.60
N CYS A 52 -6.47 9.76 -17.72
CA CYS A 52 -5.08 9.33 -17.52
C CYS A 52 -4.84 8.78 -16.11
N LEU A 53 -5.47 9.38 -15.10
CA LEU A 53 -5.35 8.96 -13.70
C LEU A 53 -6.31 7.83 -13.32
N PHE A 54 -7.09 7.28 -14.25
CA PHE A 54 -8.11 6.29 -13.95
C PHE A 54 -7.50 4.98 -13.45
N SER A 55 -6.50 4.45 -14.15
CA SER A 55 -5.74 3.28 -13.72
C SER A 55 -4.24 3.47 -13.81
N GLN A 56 -3.50 2.55 -13.17
CA GLN A 56 -2.04 2.52 -13.20
C GLN A 56 -1.49 2.32 -14.62
N TRP A 57 -2.26 1.67 -15.50
CA TRP A 57 -1.84 1.45 -16.88
C TRP A 57 -1.90 2.74 -17.71
N GLN A 58 -2.99 3.53 -17.65
CA GLN A 58 -3.05 4.78 -18.44
C GLN A 58 -1.96 5.76 -17.99
N ILE A 59 -1.79 5.94 -16.68
CA ILE A 59 -0.79 6.87 -16.16
C ILE A 59 0.64 6.39 -16.45
N SER A 60 0.90 5.07 -16.51
CA SER A 60 2.24 4.57 -16.82
C SER A 60 2.66 4.92 -18.24
N GLN A 61 1.73 4.95 -19.20
CA GLN A 61 1.99 5.40 -20.57
C GLN A 61 2.43 6.87 -20.56
N VAL A 62 1.68 7.75 -19.87
CA VAL A 62 2.05 9.17 -19.71
C VAL A 62 3.42 9.31 -19.06
N LEU A 63 3.70 8.57 -17.99
CA LEU A 63 4.98 8.64 -17.28
C LEU A 63 6.17 8.11 -18.11
N THR A 64 5.92 7.21 -19.06
CA THR A 64 6.93 6.60 -19.94
C THR A 64 7.02 7.27 -21.31
N TYR A 65 6.39 8.44 -21.50
CA TYR A 65 6.34 9.16 -22.77
C TYR A 65 5.73 8.37 -23.92
N LYS A 66 4.88 7.41 -23.59
CA LYS A 66 4.05 6.69 -24.56
C LYS A 66 2.73 7.42 -24.71
N GLU A 67 2.20 7.38 -25.93
CA GLU A 67 0.89 7.94 -26.23
C GLU A 67 -0.19 6.88 -26.02
N PRO A 68 -1.00 6.96 -24.94
CA PRO A 68 -2.15 6.07 -24.82
C PRO A 68 -3.20 6.39 -25.90
N GLU A 69 -3.89 5.35 -26.39
CA GLU A 69 -5.02 5.47 -27.30
C GLU A 69 -6.18 6.16 -26.59
N LEU A 70 -6.65 7.27 -27.17
CA LEU A 70 -7.72 8.08 -26.60
C LEU A 70 -9.09 7.46 -26.92
N PRO A 71 -10.03 7.47 -25.97
CA PRO A 71 -11.43 7.18 -26.29
C PRO A 71 -12.00 8.26 -27.20
N GLU A 72 -13.01 7.90 -28.00
CA GLU A 72 -13.67 8.81 -28.97
C GLU A 72 -14.21 10.10 -28.35
N SER A 73 -14.61 10.07 -27.08
CA SER A 73 -15.10 11.25 -26.36
C SER A 73 -14.01 12.30 -26.15
N LEU A 74 -12.75 11.87 -26.00
CA LEU A 74 -11.61 12.77 -25.79
C LEU A 74 -10.89 13.12 -27.08
N SER A 75 -11.01 12.30 -28.14
CA SER A 75 -10.37 12.59 -29.43
C SER A 75 -10.98 13.81 -30.14
N LYS A 76 -12.22 14.17 -29.79
CA LYS A 76 -12.93 15.34 -30.33
C LYS A 76 -12.56 16.64 -29.61
N CYS A 77 -11.98 16.57 -28.42
CA CYS A 77 -11.59 17.73 -27.64
C CYS A 77 -10.31 18.37 -28.18
N LYS A 78 -10.25 19.71 -28.20
CA LYS A 78 -9.05 20.45 -28.61
C LYS A 78 -8.27 20.91 -27.39
N PHE A 79 -7.18 20.20 -27.07
CA PHE A 79 -6.24 20.59 -26.03
C PHE A 79 -4.80 20.22 -26.41
N ASP A 80 -3.82 20.93 -25.84
CA ASP A 80 -2.41 20.56 -25.96
C ASP A 80 -2.11 19.37 -25.03
N ARG A 81 -2.13 18.16 -25.61
CA ARG A 81 -1.83 16.91 -24.91
C ARG A 81 -0.45 16.95 -24.25
N ARG A 82 0.56 17.49 -24.94
CA ARG A 82 1.94 17.51 -24.44
C ARG A 82 2.03 18.37 -23.18
N GLN A 83 1.31 19.48 -23.15
CA GLN A 83 1.21 20.34 -21.98
C GLN A 83 0.54 19.61 -20.80
N LEU A 84 -0.59 18.93 -21.04
CA LEU A 84 -1.31 18.19 -20.00
C LEU A 84 -0.51 17.01 -19.45
N ASP A 85 0.17 16.27 -20.32
CA ASP A 85 1.06 15.17 -19.91
C ASP A 85 2.22 15.69 -19.03
N ASN A 86 2.83 16.82 -19.41
CA ASN A 86 3.86 17.45 -18.60
C ASN A 86 3.32 17.93 -17.25
N PHE A 87 2.11 18.49 -17.23
CA PHE A 87 1.41 18.83 -16.01
C PHE A 87 1.21 17.60 -15.12
N LEU A 88 0.69 16.49 -15.66
CA LEU A 88 0.49 15.24 -14.92
C LEU A 88 1.80 14.69 -14.36
N ARG A 89 2.88 14.63 -15.15
CA ARG A 89 4.21 14.21 -14.68
C ARG A 89 4.70 15.06 -13.51
N ARG A 90 4.52 16.39 -13.59
CA ARG A 90 4.92 17.33 -12.53
C ARG A 90 4.06 17.15 -11.28
N THR A 91 2.75 16.98 -11.46
CA THR A 91 1.79 16.73 -10.38
C THR A 91 2.09 15.43 -9.66
N ILE A 92 2.33 14.33 -10.39
CA ILE A 92 2.71 13.03 -9.82
C ILE A 92 4.03 13.14 -9.06
N ARG A 93 5.05 13.81 -9.62
CA ARG A 93 6.33 14.03 -8.92
C ARG A 93 6.13 14.79 -7.60
N LYS A 94 5.28 15.83 -7.59
CA LYS A 94 4.93 16.57 -6.39
C LYS A 94 4.09 15.76 -5.40
N CYS A 95 3.20 14.86 -5.86
CA CYS A 95 2.35 14.05 -4.98
C CYS A 95 3.13 12.89 -4.33
N LYS A 96 4.10 12.32 -5.07
CA LYS A 96 4.94 11.21 -4.59
C LYS A 96 5.81 11.64 -3.40
N GLY A 97 6.27 12.89 -3.39
CA GLY A 97 7.17 13.40 -2.38
C GLY A 97 8.62 12.90 -2.55
N ALA A 98 9.44 13.23 -1.56
CA ALA A 98 10.83 12.80 -1.51
C ALA A 98 10.95 11.31 -1.16
N ILE A 99 11.99 10.67 -1.68
CA ILE A 99 12.35 9.32 -1.26
C ILE A 99 12.85 9.42 0.19
N PRO A 100 12.31 8.63 1.13
CA PRO A 100 12.78 8.64 2.51
C PRO A 100 14.29 8.36 2.57
N VAL A 101 15.03 9.24 3.24
CA VAL A 101 16.49 9.07 3.44
C VAL A 101 16.77 7.94 4.43
N ASN A 102 15.88 7.75 5.41
CA ASN A 102 16.03 6.72 6.42
C ASN A 102 15.67 5.33 5.86
N ARG A 103 16.68 4.47 5.71
CA ARG A 103 16.53 3.09 5.23
C ARG A 103 16.32 2.05 6.35
N ARG A 104 16.15 2.49 7.60
CA ARG A 104 15.91 1.58 8.74
C ARG A 104 14.58 0.85 8.51
N LYS A 105 14.64 -0.49 8.58
CA LYS A 105 13.45 -1.34 8.51
C LYS A 105 12.73 -1.27 9.87
N ARG A 106 11.71 -0.43 9.95
CA ARG A 106 10.93 -0.18 11.18
C ARG A 106 9.75 -1.12 11.36
N SER A 107 9.44 -1.98 10.40
CA SER A 107 8.34 -2.93 10.56
C SER A 107 8.51 -4.16 9.71
N PHE A 108 7.90 -5.26 10.15
CA PHE A 108 7.80 -6.50 9.39
C PHE A 108 6.50 -7.24 9.71
N LEU A 109 6.08 -8.08 8.76
CA LEU A 109 4.91 -8.95 8.90
C LEU A 109 5.36 -10.35 9.34
N ILE A 110 4.57 -10.95 10.23
CA ILE A 110 4.76 -12.30 10.74
C ILE A 110 3.45 -13.06 10.54
N ASP A 111 3.52 -14.23 9.93
CA ASP A 111 2.36 -15.11 9.78
C ASP A 111 2.04 -15.88 11.07
N ALA A 112 0.79 -16.35 11.20
CA ALA A 112 0.29 -17.10 12.37
C ALA A 112 1.15 -18.33 12.72
N GLN A 113 1.79 -18.96 11.72
CA GLN A 113 2.66 -20.12 11.94
C GLN A 113 4.09 -19.76 12.38
N GLN A 114 4.44 -18.47 12.31
CA GLN A 114 5.79 -18.00 12.60
C GLN A 114 5.94 -17.48 14.03
N TYR A 115 4.87 -17.41 14.82
CA TYR A 115 4.96 -17.02 16.22
C TYR A 115 4.11 -17.93 17.12
N SER A 116 4.40 -17.87 18.42
CA SER A 116 3.53 -18.42 19.46
C SER A 116 3.57 -17.52 20.70
N TYR A 117 2.55 -17.62 21.54
CA TYR A 117 2.57 -16.97 22.85
C TYR A 117 3.16 -17.91 23.90
N ARG A 118 3.94 -17.36 24.82
CA ARG A 118 4.41 -18.02 26.04
C ARG A 118 3.94 -17.19 27.22
N ASP A 119 3.07 -17.77 28.04
CA ASP A 119 2.66 -17.19 29.32
C ASP A 119 3.57 -17.71 30.43
N THR A 120 4.06 -16.81 31.27
CA THR A 120 4.88 -17.10 32.45
C THR A 120 4.41 -16.26 33.63
N GLU A 121 4.93 -16.51 34.82
CA GLU A 121 4.66 -15.67 36.00
C GLU A 121 5.10 -14.21 35.81
N GLU A 122 6.16 -13.99 35.03
CA GLU A 122 6.72 -12.66 34.72
C GLU A 122 5.92 -11.89 33.66
N GLY A 123 5.04 -12.57 32.92
CA GLY A 123 4.21 -11.97 31.87
C GLY A 123 4.03 -12.84 30.64
N THR A 124 3.39 -12.25 29.62
CA THR A 124 3.15 -12.88 28.32
C THR A 124 4.20 -12.43 27.32
N PHE A 125 4.72 -13.38 26.54
CA PHE A 125 5.74 -13.14 25.53
C PHE A 125 5.26 -13.62 24.15
N VAL A 126 5.56 -12.86 23.12
CA VAL A 126 5.44 -13.30 21.72
C VAL A 126 6.78 -13.85 21.28
N GLU A 127 6.82 -15.17 21.03
CA GLU A 127 7.99 -15.83 20.50
C GLU A 127 7.94 -15.91 18.98
N ILE A 128 8.89 -15.28 18.31
CA ILE A 128 8.99 -15.22 16.86
C ILE A 128 10.04 -16.21 16.38
N SER A 129 9.66 -17.04 15.42
CA SER A 129 10.53 -18.01 14.78
C SER A 129 11.63 -17.32 13.97
N THR A 130 12.86 -17.80 14.12
CA THR A 130 14.01 -17.32 13.33
C THR A 130 14.42 -18.31 12.25
N MET A 131 15.43 -17.93 11.48
CA MET A 131 16.12 -18.82 10.53
C MET A 131 17.04 -19.82 11.25
N ASP A 132 17.50 -19.46 12.45
CA ASP A 132 18.38 -20.28 13.26
C ASP A 132 17.58 -21.39 13.95
N PHE A 133 18.11 -22.61 13.90
CA PHE A 133 17.47 -23.76 14.50
C PHE A 133 17.27 -23.55 16.02
N ARG A 134 16.05 -23.79 16.50
CA ARG A 134 15.63 -23.66 17.91
C ARG A 134 15.82 -22.27 18.54
N LYS A 135 16.21 -21.24 17.77
CA LYS A 135 16.28 -19.87 18.27
C LYS A 135 15.00 -19.13 17.93
N ARG A 136 14.47 -18.43 18.93
CA ARG A 136 13.29 -17.58 18.82
C ARG A 136 13.60 -16.21 19.40
N ILE A 137 13.05 -15.17 18.80
CA ILE A 137 13.09 -13.81 19.36
C ILE A 137 11.89 -13.69 20.28
N SER A 138 12.13 -13.43 21.57
CA SER A 138 11.07 -13.22 22.56
C SER A 138 10.81 -11.73 22.71
N ILE A 139 9.56 -11.31 22.55
CA ILE A 139 9.13 -9.92 22.77
C ILE A 139 8.12 -9.91 23.91
N PRO A 140 8.40 -9.25 25.05
CA PRO A 140 7.41 -9.11 26.11
C PRO A 140 6.25 -8.23 25.64
N VAL A 141 5.03 -8.66 25.90
CA VAL A 141 3.82 -7.87 25.62
C VAL A 141 3.21 -7.34 26.92
N LYS A 142 2.57 -6.16 26.82
CA LYS A 142 1.98 -5.49 27.98
C LYS A 142 0.66 -6.10 28.42
N ASP A 143 -0.03 -6.80 27.52
CA ASP A 143 -1.30 -7.46 27.79
C ASP A 143 -1.18 -8.97 27.65
N LYS A 144 -2.19 -9.69 28.14
CA LYS A 144 -2.31 -11.14 28.03
C LYS A 144 -3.12 -11.55 26.79
N ASN A 145 -3.26 -10.67 25.80
CA ASN A 145 -4.15 -10.90 24.67
C ASN A 145 -3.46 -11.74 23.61
N HIS A 146 -4.08 -12.87 23.25
CA HIS A 146 -3.58 -13.71 22.17
C HIS A 146 -4.20 -13.30 20.83
N LEU A 147 -3.46 -12.45 20.11
CA LEU A 147 -3.85 -12.04 18.77
C LEU A 147 -3.74 -13.22 17.79
N LYS A 148 -4.73 -13.34 16.91
CA LYS A 148 -4.79 -14.38 15.87
C LYS A 148 -4.51 -13.78 14.49
N GLY A 149 -3.99 -14.62 13.59
CA GLY A 149 -3.70 -14.25 12.21
C GLY A 149 -2.32 -13.61 12.06
N SER A 150 -2.11 -12.89 10.95
CA SER A 150 -0.82 -12.23 10.71
C SER A 150 -0.65 -11.00 11.60
N LEU A 151 0.54 -10.86 12.17
CA LEU A 151 0.93 -9.73 13.03
C LEU A 151 1.89 -8.82 12.28
N ARG A 152 1.74 -7.51 12.46
CA ARG A 152 2.74 -6.52 12.07
C ARG A 152 3.45 -6.03 13.31
N VAL A 153 4.75 -6.29 13.38
CA VAL A 153 5.62 -5.74 14.41
C VAL A 153 6.21 -4.45 13.88
N VAL A 154 6.01 -3.35 14.62
CA VAL A 154 6.60 -2.04 14.34
C VAL A 154 7.59 -1.75 15.45
N VAL A 155 8.85 -1.54 15.09
CA VAL A 155 9.95 -1.27 16.00
C VAL A 155 10.29 0.21 15.97
N ASP A 156 10.23 0.83 17.14
CA ASP A 156 10.74 2.15 17.41
C ASP A 156 12.12 2.04 18.05
N PHE A 157 13.15 2.19 17.22
CA PHE A 157 14.54 2.17 17.67
C PHE A 157 14.92 3.38 18.52
N ASP A 158 14.19 4.49 18.39
CA ASP A 158 14.53 5.73 19.07
C ASP A 158 14.03 5.67 20.54
N ASN A 159 12.88 5.03 20.77
CA ASN A 159 12.30 4.80 22.10
C ASN A 159 12.50 3.38 22.65
N SER A 160 13.30 2.54 21.99
CA SER A 160 13.50 1.12 22.35
C SER A 160 12.19 0.37 22.61
N SER A 161 11.17 0.60 21.79
CA SER A 161 9.84 0.02 21.98
C SER A 161 9.36 -0.70 20.72
N ALA A 162 8.43 -1.65 20.89
CA ALA A 162 7.79 -2.34 19.78
C ALA A 162 6.27 -2.36 19.97
N VAL A 163 5.55 -2.16 18.87
CA VAL A 163 4.09 -2.23 18.81
C VAL A 163 3.70 -3.40 17.92
N ILE A 164 2.85 -4.27 18.43
CA ILE A 164 2.33 -5.44 17.70
C ILE A 164 0.89 -5.13 17.29
N ASN A 165 0.67 -5.06 15.98
CA ASN A 165 -0.64 -4.82 15.40
C ASN A 165 -1.17 -6.11 14.77
N SER A 166 -2.44 -6.42 14.97
CA SER A 166 -3.14 -7.47 14.22
C SER A 166 -4.07 -6.85 13.17
N LEU A 167 -4.23 -7.56 12.05
CA LEU A 167 -5.20 -7.19 11.04
C LEU A 167 -6.60 -7.59 11.52
N ILE A 168 -7.43 -6.60 11.84
CA ILE A 168 -8.85 -6.84 12.13
C ILE A 168 -9.59 -6.95 10.80
N MET A 169 -10.16 -8.12 10.52
CA MET A 169 -11.02 -8.34 9.37
C MET A 169 -12.33 -7.57 9.57
N ALA A 170 -12.47 -6.40 8.96
CA ALA A 170 -13.74 -5.69 8.93
C ALA A 170 -14.75 -6.48 8.10
N LYS A 171 -15.90 -6.85 8.68
CA LYS A 171 -17.02 -7.46 7.95
C LYS A 171 -17.48 -6.50 6.86
N LYS A 172 -17.19 -6.80 5.57
CA LYS A 172 -17.79 -6.06 4.45
C LYS A 172 -19.30 -6.28 4.45
N LYS A 173 -20.10 -5.21 4.52
CA LYS A 173 -21.54 -5.26 4.22
C LYS A 173 -21.71 -5.71 2.76
N THR A 174 -22.13 -6.95 2.54
CA THR A 174 -22.65 -7.40 1.24
C THR A 174 -23.96 -6.65 0.98
N ARG A 175 -23.98 -5.74 0.00
CA ARG A 175 -25.24 -5.23 -0.55
C ARG A 175 -25.93 -6.42 -1.23
N LYS A 176 -27.03 -6.92 -0.66
CA LYS A 176 -27.95 -7.83 -1.36
C LYS A 176 -28.42 -7.11 -2.64
N LYS A 177 -28.08 -7.63 -3.82
CA LYS A 177 -28.76 -7.26 -5.05
C LYS A 177 -30.22 -7.70 -4.89
N LYS A 178 -31.16 -6.76 -4.87
CA LYS A 178 -32.57 -7.06 -5.16
C LYS A 178 -32.60 -7.55 -6.62
N ASN A 179 -32.95 -8.81 -6.81
CA ASN A 179 -33.40 -9.28 -8.10
C ASN A 179 -34.86 -8.83 -8.23
N ASP A 180 -35.09 -7.73 -8.94
CA ASP A 180 -36.40 -7.48 -9.52
C ASP A 180 -36.43 -8.28 -10.83
N ARG A 181 -37.18 -9.39 -10.80
CA ARG A 181 -37.68 -10.05 -12.01
C ARG A 181 -39.08 -9.48 -12.23
N SER A 182 -39.26 -8.77 -13.34
CA SER A 182 -40.55 -8.50 -13.98
C SER A 182 -40.63 -9.33 -15.24
#